data_AF-A0A967N9C1-F1
#
_entry.id   AF-A0A967N9C1-F1
#
_cell.length_a   1.000
_cell.length_b   1.000
_cell.length_c   1.000
_cell.angle_alpha   90.00
_cell.angle_beta   90.00
_cell.angle_gamma   90.00
#
_symmetry.space_group_name_H-M   'P 1'
#
loop_
_entity.id
_entity.type
_entity.pdbx_description
1 polymer ?
#
loop_
_entity_poly.entity_id
_entity_poly.type
_entity_poly.pdbx_seq_one_letter_code
_entity_poly.pdbx_strand_id
1 'polypeptide(L)'
;MADTRSEVFSSRWGMLLVMLGMAVGTGNIWRFPRVAASNGGGSFLVAWVVFLLAWSVPLLILEFAMGKGTRFGTVGAFVKTVGKGFGWMGAWVAWTATAIMFYYSVVMGWTIRFFFVATLTGEIPTAEPGAFWEGFHSTPEALLTHLVAMGLGVFVVAYGVKGIETAARLLIPSLVVLVIVLAAKAVTLPGSERGLAFLFTPELGDLADYRIWLEALTQNAWDTGAGWGLALTYAIYMKSREDTTINAFVVGFGNNSMSLLAGIMVLCTVFSVMPDAADEIVGAGNEGLTFIWVPQLFDRIPGGRFFMALFFLALVFAAWTSLVAMIELASRILRDLGLERRTAVATVGIAGLLAGVPSA
;
A
#
# COMPACT_ATOMS: atom_id res chain seq x y z
N MET A 1 -9.66 32.01 17.41
CA MET A 1 -8.25 31.52 17.49
C MET A 1 -8.17 30.57 18.67
N ALA A 2 -8.39 29.28 18.45
CA ALA A 2 -8.29 28.25 19.47
C ALA A 2 -7.15 27.31 19.08
N ASP A 3 -6.12 27.27 19.93
CA ASP A 3 -5.03 26.29 20.06
C ASP A 3 -4.35 25.79 18.77
N THR A 4 -3.53 26.63 18.13
CA THR A 4 -2.62 26.23 17.05
C THR A 4 -1.24 25.81 17.58
N ARG A 5 -1.18 24.92 18.58
CA ARG A 5 -0.01 24.03 18.66
C ARG A 5 -0.08 23.12 17.44
N SER A 6 0.72 23.41 16.42
CA SER A 6 0.83 22.57 15.22
C SER A 6 1.05 21.12 15.66
N GLU A 7 0.10 20.24 15.32
CA GLU A 7 0.23 18.79 15.51
C GLU A 7 1.38 18.31 14.64
N VAL A 8 2.61 18.38 15.13
CA VAL A 8 3.80 17.90 14.42
C VAL A 8 4.14 16.50 14.87
N PHE A 9 4.78 15.73 13.99
CA PHE A 9 5.36 14.45 14.39
C PHE A 9 6.37 14.65 15.53
N SER A 10 6.34 13.73 16.50
CA SER A 10 7.18 13.85 17.69
C SER A 10 8.67 13.69 17.36
N SER A 11 9.01 12.89 16.35
CA SER A 11 10.38 12.70 15.86
C SER A 11 10.45 12.50 14.34
N ARG A 12 11.65 12.70 13.76
CA ARG A 12 11.93 12.38 12.35
C ARG A 12 11.67 10.90 12.05
N TRP A 13 12.03 10.01 12.96
CA TRP A 13 11.78 8.57 12.81
C TRP A 13 10.29 8.24 12.77
N GLY A 14 9.48 8.82 13.66
CA GLY A 14 8.03 8.62 13.63
C GLY A 14 7.41 9.14 12.33
N MET A 15 7.84 10.31 11.86
CA MET A 15 7.45 10.83 10.56
C MET A 15 7.82 9.89 9.41
N LEU A 16 9.06 9.38 9.36
CA LEU A 16 9.50 8.46 8.31
C LEU A 16 8.69 7.16 8.32
N LEU A 17 8.38 6.60 9.48
CA LEU A 17 7.52 5.41 9.59
C LEU A 17 6.10 5.69 9.08
N VAL A 18 5.54 6.85 9.38
CA VAL A 18 4.22 7.26 8.86
C VAL A 18 4.26 7.42 7.33
N MET A 19 5.30 8.04 6.78
CA MET A 19 5.45 8.21 5.33
C MET A 19 5.68 6.87 4.63
N LEU A 20 6.48 5.98 5.22
CA LEU A 20 6.67 4.62 4.72
C LEU A 20 5.38 3.82 4.79
N GLY A 21 4.58 3.96 5.84
CA GLY A 21 3.30 3.25 5.94
C GLY A 21 2.23 3.75 4.98
N MET A 22 2.38 4.96 4.45
CA MET A 22 1.56 5.44 3.35
C MET A 22 1.99 4.83 2.01
N ALA A 23 3.30 4.78 1.76
CA ALA A 23 3.84 4.25 0.51
C ALA A 23 3.73 2.71 0.43
N VAL A 24 4.12 2.01 1.51
CA VAL A 24 4.07 0.55 1.60
C VAL A 24 2.65 0.08 1.91
N GLY A 25 1.91 -0.26 0.87
CA GLY A 25 0.54 -0.76 0.95
C GLY A 25 0.38 -2.18 0.40
N THR A 26 -0.88 -2.59 0.21
CA THR A 26 -1.20 -3.87 -0.46
C THR A 26 -0.52 -4.00 -1.82
N GLY A 27 -0.41 -2.89 -2.58
CA GLY A 27 0.23 -2.81 -3.89
C GLY A 27 1.63 -3.46 -3.96
N ASN A 28 2.47 -3.23 -2.95
CA ASN A 28 3.80 -3.81 -2.85
C ASN A 28 3.74 -5.34 -2.76
N ILE A 29 2.74 -5.88 -2.05
CA ILE A 29 2.65 -7.30 -1.73
C ILE A 29 1.90 -8.08 -2.81
N TRP A 30 0.73 -7.60 -3.25
CA TRP A 30 -0.14 -8.35 -4.16
C TRP A 30 0.00 -7.98 -5.64
N ARG A 31 0.52 -6.80 -5.98
CA ARG A 31 0.53 -6.27 -7.35
C ARG A 31 1.93 -6.33 -7.94
N PHE A 32 2.93 -5.81 -7.22
CA PHE A 32 4.31 -5.76 -7.70
C PHE A 32 4.84 -7.12 -8.18
N PRO A 33 4.71 -8.24 -7.42
CA PRO A 33 5.28 -9.51 -7.86
C PRO A 33 4.71 -9.97 -9.21
N ARG A 34 3.41 -9.73 -9.41
CA ARG A 34 2.74 -10.03 -10.66
C ARG A 34 3.24 -9.16 -11.80
N VAL A 35 3.26 -7.84 -11.60
CA VAL A 35 3.64 -6.90 -12.65
C VAL A 35 5.10 -7.13 -13.05
N ALA A 36 5.98 -7.44 -12.10
CA ALA A 36 7.35 -7.85 -12.40
C ALA A 36 7.36 -9.15 -13.23
N ALA A 37 6.58 -10.16 -12.84
CA ALA A 37 6.51 -11.42 -13.58
C ALA A 37 5.89 -11.34 -14.97
N SER A 38 4.85 -10.53 -15.17
CA SER A 38 4.21 -10.37 -16.47
C SER A 38 5.01 -9.48 -17.45
N ASN A 39 6.09 -8.83 -17.01
CA ASN A 39 6.84 -7.86 -17.80
C ASN A 39 8.35 -8.14 -17.89
N GLY A 40 8.74 -9.41 -17.91
CA GLY A 40 10.15 -9.79 -18.13
C GLY A 40 11.05 -9.68 -16.90
N GLY A 41 10.47 -9.71 -15.68
CA GLY A 41 11.21 -9.88 -14.44
C GLY A 41 12.32 -8.85 -14.23
N GLY A 42 13.57 -9.30 -14.34
CA GLY A 42 14.76 -8.44 -14.20
C GLY A 42 14.78 -7.24 -15.15
N SER A 43 14.30 -7.38 -16.38
CA SER A 43 14.23 -6.28 -17.36
C SER A 43 13.31 -5.15 -16.87
N PHE A 44 12.14 -5.53 -16.33
CA PHE A 44 11.22 -4.60 -15.70
C PHE A 44 11.83 -3.89 -14.49
N LEU A 45 12.61 -4.59 -13.65
CA LEU A 45 13.25 -3.95 -12.50
C LEU A 45 14.19 -2.81 -12.88
N VAL A 46 14.91 -2.93 -14.01
CA VAL A 46 15.79 -1.86 -14.51
C VAL A 46 14.97 -0.60 -14.81
N ALA A 47 13.93 -0.72 -15.62
CA ALA A 47 13.05 0.41 -15.94
C ALA A 47 12.36 0.96 -14.69
N TRP A 48 11.97 0.09 -13.76
CA TRP A 48 11.29 0.46 -12.52
C TRP A 48 12.21 1.27 -11.57
N VAL A 49 13.50 0.92 -11.46
CA VAL A 49 14.47 1.73 -10.69
C VAL A 49 14.75 3.07 -11.37
N VAL A 50 14.80 3.10 -12.71
CA VAL A 50 14.95 4.38 -13.44
C VAL A 50 13.78 5.33 -13.13
N PHE A 51 12.54 4.84 -13.17
CA PHE A 51 11.37 5.66 -12.85
C PHE A 51 11.23 6.00 -11.37
N LEU A 52 11.75 5.19 -10.45
CA LEU A 52 11.87 5.60 -9.04
C LEU A 52 12.64 6.93 -8.93
N LEU A 53 13.78 7.02 -9.62
CA LEU A 53 14.67 8.20 -9.56
C LEU A 53 14.19 9.36 -10.43
N ALA A 54 13.66 9.08 -11.61
CA ALA A 54 13.27 10.10 -12.58
C ALA A 54 11.85 10.66 -12.34
N TRP A 55 10.97 9.89 -11.69
CA TRP A 55 9.55 10.24 -11.52
C TRP A 55 9.15 10.32 -10.05
N SER A 56 9.24 9.21 -9.31
CA SER A 56 8.67 9.12 -7.96
C SER A 56 9.39 10.03 -6.96
N VAL A 57 10.72 9.96 -6.88
CA VAL A 57 11.48 10.79 -5.92
C VAL A 57 11.29 12.29 -6.18
N PRO A 58 11.42 12.83 -7.41
CA PRO A 58 11.15 14.24 -7.68
C PRO A 58 9.74 14.68 -7.27
N LEU A 59 8.72 13.88 -7.56
CA LEU A 59 7.34 14.18 -7.15
C LEU A 59 7.17 14.17 -5.63
N LEU A 60 7.75 13.20 -4.93
CA LEU A 60 7.73 13.16 -3.46
C LEU A 60 8.42 14.40 -2.85
N ILE A 61 9.54 14.86 -3.44
CA ILE A 61 10.22 16.09 -3.01
C ILE A 61 9.26 17.29 -3.15
N LEU A 62 8.57 17.40 -4.29
CA LEU A 62 7.61 18.48 -4.55
C LEU A 62 6.45 18.43 -3.56
N GLU A 63 5.84 17.27 -3.34
CA GLU A 63 4.74 17.10 -2.40
C GLU A 63 5.16 17.41 -0.96
N PHE A 64 6.35 16.97 -0.55
CA PHE A 64 6.92 17.31 0.75
C PHE A 64 7.19 18.81 0.90
N ALA A 65 7.74 19.45 -0.12
CA ALA A 65 7.98 20.89 -0.12
C ALA A 65 6.65 21.68 -0.04
N MET A 66 5.64 21.28 -0.82
CA MET A 66 4.31 21.91 -0.84
C MET A 66 3.59 21.76 0.50
N GLY A 67 3.51 20.55 1.05
CA GLY A 67 2.83 20.31 2.32
C GLY A 67 3.53 20.99 3.50
N LYS A 68 4.86 20.88 3.58
CA LYS A 68 5.69 21.51 4.62
C LYS A 68 5.66 23.04 4.52
N GLY A 69 5.67 23.59 3.30
CA GLY A 69 5.69 25.03 3.05
C GLY A 69 4.33 25.70 3.27
N THR A 70 3.26 25.10 2.76
CA THR A 70 1.93 25.73 2.79
C THR A 70 1.16 25.47 4.07
N ARG A 71 1.40 24.32 4.72
CA ARG A 71 0.66 23.80 5.89
C ARG A 71 -0.84 23.61 5.66
N PHE A 72 -1.23 23.46 4.40
CA PHE A 72 -2.60 23.16 3.97
C PHE A 72 -2.62 21.80 3.28
N GLY A 73 -3.77 21.14 3.34
CA GLY A 73 -4.12 19.95 2.57
C GLY A 73 -4.06 20.21 1.06
N THR A 74 -4.18 19.13 0.28
CA THR A 74 -3.90 19.10 -1.16
C THR A 74 -4.51 20.28 -1.93
N VAL A 75 -5.79 20.58 -1.73
CA VAL A 75 -6.48 21.70 -2.41
C VAL A 75 -5.83 23.05 -2.07
N GLY A 76 -5.67 23.34 -0.78
CA GLY A 76 -5.09 24.60 -0.31
C GLY A 76 -3.61 24.74 -0.67
N ALA A 77 -2.87 23.64 -0.72
CA ALA A 77 -1.47 23.63 -1.12
C ALA A 77 -1.28 24.04 -2.59
N PHE A 78 -2.13 23.54 -3.50
CA PHE A 78 -2.12 23.97 -4.90
C PHE A 78 -2.50 25.46 -5.03
N VAL A 79 -3.54 25.91 -4.33
CA VAL A 79 -3.96 27.32 -4.32
C VAL A 79 -2.82 28.25 -3.86
N LYS A 80 -2.09 27.85 -2.82
CA LYS A 80 -1.01 28.66 -2.23
C LYS A 80 0.30 28.62 -3.01
N THR A 81 0.60 27.50 -3.67
CA THR A 81 1.88 27.30 -4.37
C THR A 81 1.80 27.79 -5.82
N VAL A 82 0.71 27.45 -6.52
CA VAL A 82 0.55 27.70 -7.96
C VAL A 82 -0.36 28.90 -8.22
N GLY A 83 -1.37 29.10 -7.38
CA GLY A 83 -2.29 30.24 -7.46
C GLY A 83 -3.76 29.84 -7.37
N LYS A 84 -4.63 30.81 -7.07
CA LYS A 84 -6.06 30.58 -6.81
C LYS A 84 -6.80 29.85 -7.95
N GLY A 85 -6.42 30.12 -9.20
CA GLY A 85 -7.01 29.47 -10.38
C GLY A 85 -6.71 27.96 -10.51
N PHE A 86 -5.74 27.44 -9.76
CA PHE A 86 -5.29 26.04 -9.86
C PHE A 86 -5.78 25.14 -8.72
N GLY A 87 -6.69 25.64 -7.86
CA GLY A 87 -7.26 24.84 -6.78
C GLY A 87 -7.98 23.57 -7.27
N TRP A 88 -8.52 23.59 -8.50
CA TRP A 88 -9.17 22.43 -9.12
C TRP A 88 -8.21 21.24 -9.31
N MET A 89 -6.92 21.48 -9.56
CA MET A 89 -5.92 20.41 -9.70
C MET A 89 -5.75 19.68 -8.37
N GLY A 90 -5.61 20.44 -7.28
CA GLY A 90 -5.55 19.87 -5.94
C GLY A 90 -6.85 19.17 -5.53
N ALA A 91 -8.01 19.70 -5.96
CA ALA A 91 -9.31 19.05 -5.74
C ALA A 91 -9.45 17.74 -6.50
N TRP A 92 -8.93 17.65 -7.74
CA TRP A 92 -8.90 16.42 -8.52
C TRP A 92 -8.02 15.35 -7.87
N VAL A 93 -6.79 15.71 -7.46
CA VAL A 93 -5.90 14.79 -6.73
C VAL A 93 -6.54 14.32 -5.42
N ALA A 94 -7.14 15.24 -4.68
CA ALA A 94 -7.85 14.92 -3.44
C ALA A 94 -9.03 13.96 -3.65
N TRP A 95 -9.85 14.23 -4.67
CA TRP A 95 -11.01 13.42 -5.01
C TRP A 95 -10.58 12.01 -5.41
N THR A 96 -9.60 11.88 -6.29
CA THR A 96 -9.12 10.57 -6.75
C THR A 96 -8.54 9.73 -5.62
N ALA A 97 -7.72 10.31 -4.74
CA ALA A 97 -7.23 9.61 -3.54
C ALA A 97 -8.36 9.21 -2.58
N THR A 98 -9.39 10.06 -2.44
CA THR A 98 -10.58 9.76 -1.63
C THR A 98 -11.44 8.65 -2.28
N ALA A 99 -11.57 8.63 -3.60
CA ALA A 99 -12.30 7.59 -4.31
C ALA A 99 -11.60 6.23 -4.20
N ILE A 100 -10.26 6.22 -4.18
CA ILE A 100 -9.49 4.99 -3.92
C ILE A 100 -9.81 4.44 -2.53
N MET A 101 -9.91 5.30 -1.51
CA MET A 101 -10.29 4.90 -0.15
C MET A 101 -11.55 4.01 -0.10
N PHE A 102 -12.53 4.28 -0.97
CA PHE A 102 -13.82 3.60 -0.96
C PHE A 102 -13.70 2.10 -1.23
N TYR A 103 -12.98 1.69 -2.28
CA TYR A 103 -12.75 0.28 -2.55
C TYR A 103 -11.60 -0.28 -1.69
N TYR A 104 -10.63 0.56 -1.33
CA TYR A 104 -9.45 0.11 -0.59
C TYR A 104 -9.80 -0.39 0.83
N SER A 105 -10.80 0.20 1.49
CA SER A 105 -11.27 -0.31 2.78
C SER A 105 -11.91 -1.69 2.67
N VAL A 106 -12.54 -2.01 1.53
CA VAL A 106 -13.05 -3.35 1.24
C VAL A 106 -11.89 -4.32 1.08
N VAL A 107 -10.85 -3.96 0.34
CA VAL A 107 -9.63 -4.77 0.19
C VAL A 107 -9.01 -5.06 1.56
N MET A 108 -8.91 -4.06 2.43
CA MET A 108 -8.47 -4.28 3.82
C MET A 108 -9.38 -5.29 4.55
N GLY A 109 -10.71 -5.19 4.38
CA GLY A 109 -11.66 -6.17 4.91
C GLY A 109 -11.38 -7.60 4.47
N TRP A 110 -11.07 -7.81 3.18
CA TRP A 110 -10.67 -9.13 2.66
C TRP A 110 -9.42 -9.66 3.36
N THR A 111 -8.40 -8.83 3.53
CA THR A 111 -7.16 -9.24 4.22
C THR A 111 -7.41 -9.64 5.68
N ILE A 112 -8.32 -8.93 6.37
CA ILE A 112 -8.72 -9.25 7.75
C ILE A 112 -9.38 -10.62 7.81
N ARG A 113 -10.33 -10.91 6.91
CA ARG A 113 -10.99 -12.22 6.87
C ARG A 113 -9.98 -13.34 6.67
N PHE A 114 -9.13 -13.23 5.65
CA PHE A 114 -8.17 -14.28 5.33
C PHE A 114 -7.13 -14.47 6.45
N PHE A 115 -6.76 -13.40 7.17
CA PHE A 115 -5.94 -13.52 8.37
C PHE A 115 -6.63 -14.34 9.47
N PHE A 116 -7.91 -14.07 9.76
CA PHE A 116 -8.66 -14.84 10.76
C PHE A 116 -8.88 -16.30 10.36
N VAL A 117 -9.14 -16.55 9.07
CA VAL A 117 -9.26 -17.91 8.54
C VAL A 117 -7.94 -18.67 8.70
N ALA A 118 -6.82 -18.06 8.32
CA ALA A 118 -5.49 -18.67 8.46
C ALA A 118 -5.13 -18.99 9.91
N THR A 119 -5.54 -18.14 10.85
CA THR A 119 -5.21 -18.29 12.28
C THR A 119 -6.17 -19.20 13.04
N LEU A 120 -7.47 -19.10 12.81
CA LEU A 120 -8.50 -19.78 13.63
C LEU A 120 -8.90 -21.13 13.06
N THR A 121 -9.35 -21.19 11.81
CA THR A 121 -9.87 -22.42 11.21
C THR A 121 -8.74 -23.23 10.59
N GLY A 122 -7.84 -22.57 9.85
CA GLY A 122 -6.82 -23.23 9.03
C GLY A 122 -7.41 -23.98 7.84
N GLU A 123 -8.68 -23.73 7.50
CA GLU A 123 -9.33 -24.34 6.34
C GLU A 123 -8.82 -23.68 5.07
N ILE A 124 -8.10 -24.45 4.25
CA ILE A 124 -7.66 -24.06 2.91
C ILE A 124 -8.46 -24.94 1.93
N PRO A 125 -9.40 -24.37 1.16
CA PRO A 125 -10.15 -25.17 0.19
C PRO A 125 -9.24 -25.59 -0.96
N THR A 126 -8.76 -26.82 -0.95
CA THR A 126 -7.82 -27.35 -1.95
C THR A 126 -8.49 -27.97 -3.17
N ALA A 127 -9.77 -28.35 -3.06
CA ALA A 127 -10.49 -29.02 -4.13
C ALA A 127 -10.88 -28.08 -5.29
N GLU A 128 -11.33 -26.87 -4.97
CA GLU A 128 -11.59 -25.82 -5.95
C GLU A 128 -10.96 -24.51 -5.47
N PRO A 129 -9.83 -24.08 -6.06
CA PRO A 129 -9.08 -22.92 -5.56
C PRO A 129 -9.91 -21.65 -5.41
N GLY A 130 -10.86 -21.42 -6.32
CA GLY A 130 -11.72 -20.23 -6.32
C GLY A 130 -12.87 -20.27 -5.31
N ALA A 131 -13.33 -21.46 -4.89
CA ALA A 131 -14.59 -21.59 -4.14
C ALA A 131 -14.61 -20.79 -2.84
N PHE A 132 -13.46 -20.65 -2.18
CA PHE A 132 -13.34 -19.86 -0.96
C PHE A 132 -13.53 -18.35 -1.16
N TRP A 133 -13.00 -17.84 -2.27
CA TRP A 133 -13.12 -16.44 -2.66
C TRP A 133 -14.52 -16.16 -3.20
N GLU A 134 -15.03 -17.04 -4.07
CA GLU A 134 -16.36 -16.96 -4.66
C GLU A 134 -17.47 -16.99 -3.60
N GLY A 135 -17.30 -17.79 -2.55
CA GLY A 135 -18.24 -17.86 -1.43
C GLY A 135 -18.19 -16.67 -0.44
N PHE A 136 -17.29 -15.70 -0.66
CA PHE A 136 -17.07 -14.58 0.26
C PHE A 136 -17.23 -13.20 -0.37
N HIS A 137 -16.64 -12.97 -1.54
CA HIS A 137 -16.76 -11.66 -2.18
C HIS A 137 -18.25 -11.35 -2.43
N SER A 138 -18.68 -10.10 -2.23
CA SER A 138 -20.08 -9.70 -2.39
C SER A 138 -21.07 -10.37 -1.43
N THR A 139 -20.62 -10.70 -0.21
CA THR A 139 -21.47 -11.26 0.87
C THR A 139 -21.67 -10.29 2.03
N PRO A 140 -22.66 -10.51 2.92
CA PRO A 140 -22.77 -9.75 4.17
C PRO A 140 -21.52 -9.82 5.06
N GLU A 141 -20.72 -10.89 4.96
CA GLU A 141 -19.44 -11.01 5.67
C GLU A 141 -18.41 -10.01 5.09
N ALA A 142 -18.38 -9.81 3.77
CA ALA A 142 -17.53 -8.80 3.14
C ALA A 142 -17.91 -7.39 3.59
N LEU A 143 -19.21 -7.09 3.72
CA LEU A 143 -19.69 -5.83 4.27
C LEU A 143 -19.29 -5.64 5.75
N LEU A 144 -19.36 -6.70 6.56
CA LEU A 144 -18.94 -6.64 7.97
C LEU A 144 -17.44 -6.36 8.10
N THR A 145 -16.60 -7.04 7.31
CA THR A 145 -15.14 -6.86 7.35
C THR A 145 -14.72 -5.50 6.79
N HIS A 146 -15.41 -4.97 5.79
CA HIS A 146 -15.29 -3.56 5.34
C HIS A 146 -15.63 -2.58 6.47
N LEU A 147 -16.73 -2.80 7.19
CA LEU A 147 -17.11 -1.95 8.34
C LEU A 147 -16.03 -1.95 9.42
N VAL A 148 -15.47 -3.12 9.74
CA VAL A 148 -14.35 -3.24 10.68
C VAL A 148 -13.12 -2.50 10.16
N ALA A 149 -12.75 -2.70 8.90
CA ALA A 149 -11.59 -2.04 8.29
C ALA A 149 -11.67 -0.52 8.33
N MET A 150 -12.80 0.05 7.89
CA MET A 150 -13.03 1.49 7.94
C MET A 150 -13.06 2.00 9.39
N GLY A 151 -13.69 1.25 10.30
CA GLY A 151 -13.71 1.57 11.73
C GLY A 151 -12.30 1.66 12.34
N LEU A 152 -11.42 0.71 12.01
CA LEU A 152 -10.01 0.71 12.45
C LEU A 152 -9.23 1.90 11.89
N GLY A 153 -9.45 2.27 10.62
CA GLY A 153 -8.84 3.46 10.02
C GLY A 153 -9.31 4.76 10.68
N VAL A 154 -10.62 4.93 10.81
CA VAL A 154 -11.26 6.07 11.49
C VAL A 154 -10.78 6.21 12.93
N PHE A 155 -10.68 5.09 13.66
CA PHE A 155 -10.20 5.05 15.04
C PHE A 155 -8.81 5.68 15.16
N VAL A 156 -7.85 5.29 14.30
CA VAL A 156 -6.49 5.82 14.33
C VAL A 156 -6.47 7.33 14.02
N VAL A 157 -7.17 7.75 12.97
CA VAL A 157 -7.18 9.16 12.52
C VAL A 157 -7.90 10.08 13.50
N ALA A 158 -8.89 9.58 14.25
CA ALA A 158 -9.61 10.34 15.27
C ALA A 158 -8.68 10.88 16.38
N TYR A 159 -7.59 10.18 16.70
CA TYR A 159 -6.56 10.64 17.65
C TYR A 159 -5.50 11.57 17.03
N GLY A 160 -5.71 11.99 15.78
CA GLY A 160 -4.83 12.89 15.05
C GLY A 160 -3.42 12.35 14.85
N VAL A 161 -2.45 13.26 14.71
CA VAL A 161 -1.06 12.91 14.36
C VAL A 161 -0.43 11.96 15.37
N LYS A 162 -0.78 12.07 16.66
CA LYS A 162 -0.30 11.15 17.70
C LYS A 162 -0.81 9.72 17.46
N GLY A 163 -2.08 9.55 17.10
CA GLY A 163 -2.66 8.24 16.78
C GLY A 163 -1.98 7.62 15.57
N ILE A 164 -1.88 8.39 14.48
CA ILE A 164 -1.23 7.98 13.23
C ILE A 164 0.23 7.58 13.48
N GLU A 165 0.99 8.39 14.20
CA GLU A 165 2.40 8.10 14.52
C GLU A 165 2.54 6.87 15.43
N THR A 166 1.65 6.68 16.40
CA THR A 166 1.66 5.51 17.28
C THR A 166 1.37 4.23 16.51
N ALA A 167 0.36 4.24 15.64
CA ALA A 167 0.04 3.12 14.78
C ALA A 167 1.21 2.78 13.85
N ALA A 168 1.77 3.76 13.14
CA ALA A 168 2.89 3.54 12.22
C ALA A 168 4.15 3.01 12.92
N ARG A 169 4.44 3.48 14.15
CA ARG A 169 5.58 2.99 14.95
C ARG A 169 5.49 1.52 15.31
N LEU A 170 4.28 0.97 15.38
CA LEU A 170 4.06 -0.45 15.64
C LEU A 170 3.96 -1.24 14.32
N LEU A 171 3.08 -0.80 13.43
CA LEU A 171 2.68 -1.56 12.25
C LEU A 171 3.80 -1.67 11.22
N ILE A 172 4.57 -0.60 10.96
CA ILE A 172 5.56 -0.59 9.89
C ILE A 172 6.81 -1.42 10.22
N PRO A 173 7.44 -1.28 11.40
CA PRO A 173 8.52 -2.19 11.76
C PRO A 173 8.06 -3.66 11.79
N SER A 174 6.85 -3.93 12.29
CA SER A 174 6.29 -5.28 12.30
C SER A 174 6.08 -5.82 10.89
N LEU A 175 5.55 -5.01 9.98
CA LEU A 175 5.38 -5.34 8.56
C LEU A 175 6.71 -5.70 7.90
N VAL A 176 7.75 -4.90 8.11
CA VAL A 176 9.10 -5.15 7.58
C VAL A 176 9.62 -6.50 8.07
N VAL A 177 9.50 -6.78 9.37
CA VAL A 177 9.93 -8.06 9.95
C VAL A 177 9.15 -9.23 9.36
N LEU A 178 7.82 -9.13 9.24
CA LEU A 178 6.98 -10.18 8.67
C LEU A 178 7.39 -10.50 7.23
N VAL A 179 7.56 -9.48 6.39
CA VAL A 179 7.95 -9.65 4.99
C VAL A 179 9.36 -10.23 4.86
N ILE A 180 10.31 -9.82 5.71
CA ILE A 180 11.66 -10.42 5.75
C ILE A 180 11.60 -11.90 6.12
N VAL A 181 10.83 -12.27 7.14
CA VAL A 181 10.67 -13.68 7.56
C VAL A 181 10.07 -14.52 6.44
N LEU A 182 9.04 -14.00 5.76
CA LEU A 182 8.40 -14.68 4.64
C LEU A 182 9.33 -14.81 3.43
N ALA A 183 10.06 -13.75 3.07
CA ALA A 183 11.06 -13.79 2.00
C ALA A 183 12.19 -14.78 2.32
N ALA A 184 12.68 -14.78 3.57
CA ALA A 184 13.68 -15.74 4.04
C ALA A 184 13.17 -17.19 3.95
N LYS A 185 11.90 -17.43 4.32
CA LYS A 185 11.29 -18.75 4.12
C LYS A 185 11.23 -19.12 2.64
N ALA A 186 10.79 -18.21 1.78
CA ALA A 186 10.63 -18.47 0.35
C ALA A 186 11.95 -18.87 -0.33
N VAL A 187 13.06 -18.20 -0.01
CA VAL A 187 14.39 -18.53 -0.58
C VAL A 187 15.01 -19.82 -0.04
N THR A 188 14.46 -20.40 1.03
CA THR A 188 14.88 -21.72 1.53
C THR A 188 14.11 -22.88 0.89
N LEU A 189 13.07 -22.59 0.10
CA LEU A 189 12.31 -23.62 -0.58
C LEU A 189 13.10 -24.22 -1.75
N PRO A 190 12.96 -25.53 -2.04
CA PRO A 190 13.67 -26.19 -3.13
C PRO A 190 13.19 -25.64 -4.49
N GLY A 191 14.10 -25.22 -5.36
CA GLY A 191 13.74 -24.63 -6.66
C GLY A 191 13.49 -23.12 -6.60
N SER A 192 13.60 -22.48 -5.43
CA SER A 192 13.38 -21.04 -5.26
C SER A 192 14.39 -20.19 -6.04
N GLU A 193 15.56 -20.74 -6.37
CA GLU A 193 16.58 -20.09 -7.18
C GLU A 193 16.05 -19.70 -8.57
N ARG A 194 15.05 -20.40 -9.11
CA ARG A 194 14.40 -20.04 -10.37
C ARG A 194 13.64 -18.73 -10.25
N GLY A 195 12.94 -18.51 -9.14
CA GLY A 195 12.24 -17.25 -8.86
C GLY A 195 13.22 -16.07 -8.70
N LEU A 196 14.36 -16.31 -8.04
CA LEU A 196 15.44 -15.31 -7.94
C LEU A 196 16.06 -15.02 -9.31
N ALA A 197 16.40 -16.05 -10.08
CA ALA A 197 16.97 -15.90 -11.42
C ALA A 197 16.01 -15.11 -12.32
N PHE A 198 14.73 -15.44 -12.30
CA PHE A 198 13.70 -14.73 -13.04
C PHE A 198 13.62 -13.24 -12.64
N LEU A 199 13.69 -12.93 -11.35
CA LEU A 199 13.57 -11.56 -10.86
C LEU A 199 14.85 -10.71 -11.07
N PHE A 200 16.03 -11.32 -11.04
CA PHE A 200 17.32 -10.60 -11.03
C PHE A 200 18.18 -10.79 -12.28
N THR A 201 17.71 -11.54 -13.28
CA THR A 201 18.41 -11.70 -14.57
C THR A 201 17.68 -10.89 -15.64
N PRO A 202 18.16 -9.68 -15.98
CA PRO A 202 17.56 -8.89 -17.04
C PRO A 202 17.93 -9.45 -18.42
N GLU A 203 16.95 -9.56 -19.30
CA GLU A 203 17.17 -9.83 -20.72
C GLU A 203 17.31 -8.51 -21.46
N LEU A 204 18.49 -8.22 -22.01
CA LEU A 204 18.75 -6.91 -22.62
C LEU A 204 17.87 -6.61 -23.86
N GLY A 205 17.39 -7.65 -24.54
CA GLY A 205 16.47 -7.50 -25.67
C GLY A 205 15.12 -6.92 -25.25
N ASP A 206 14.63 -7.30 -24.08
CA ASP A 206 13.36 -6.82 -23.52
C ASP A 206 13.38 -5.31 -23.25
N LEU A 207 14.55 -4.74 -22.93
CA LEU A 207 14.68 -3.30 -22.69
C LEU A 207 14.38 -2.45 -23.93
N ALA A 208 14.37 -3.05 -25.13
CA ALA A 208 13.93 -2.38 -26.36
C ALA A 208 12.40 -2.32 -26.51
N ASP A 209 11.64 -3.11 -25.74
CA ASP A 209 10.18 -3.05 -25.73
C ASP A 209 9.69 -1.89 -24.85
N TYR A 210 9.05 -0.91 -25.47
CA TYR A 210 8.49 0.25 -24.78
C TYR A 210 7.42 -0.13 -23.74
N ARG A 211 6.77 -1.29 -23.88
CA ARG A 211 5.73 -1.75 -22.96
C ARG A 211 6.28 -1.98 -21.56
N ILE A 212 7.52 -2.50 -21.44
CA ILE A 212 8.16 -2.71 -20.14
C ILE A 212 8.37 -1.38 -19.41
N TRP A 213 8.80 -0.34 -20.14
CA TRP A 213 8.96 0.99 -19.59
C TRP A 213 7.61 1.60 -19.17
N LEU A 214 6.57 1.42 -19.99
CA LEU A 214 5.22 1.90 -19.67
C LEU A 214 4.68 1.25 -18.40
N GLU A 215 4.83 -0.07 -18.26
CA GLU A 215 4.39 -0.81 -17.08
C GLU A 215 5.24 -0.48 -15.84
N ALA A 216 6.55 -0.27 -16.00
CA ALA A 216 7.44 0.14 -14.92
C ALA A 216 7.12 1.54 -14.38
N LEU A 217 6.80 2.50 -15.27
CA LEU A 217 6.31 3.82 -14.89
C LEU A 217 4.96 3.71 -14.17
N THR A 218 4.04 2.93 -14.74
CA THR A 218 2.71 2.70 -14.17
C THR A 218 2.82 2.07 -12.78
N GLN A 219 3.68 1.06 -12.60
CA GLN A 219 3.94 0.49 -11.28
C GLN A 219 4.45 1.56 -10.31
N ASN A 220 5.47 2.34 -10.64
CA ASN A 220 5.98 3.40 -9.75
C ASN A 220 4.90 4.41 -9.33
N ALA A 221 4.04 4.82 -10.27
CA ALA A 221 2.97 5.78 -10.03
C ALA A 221 1.91 5.27 -9.04
N TRP A 222 1.64 3.96 -9.05
CA TRP A 222 0.69 3.32 -8.13
C TRP A 222 1.33 2.82 -6.82
N ASP A 223 2.66 2.63 -6.81
CA ASP A 223 3.39 2.00 -5.71
C ASP A 223 3.82 3.05 -4.67
N THR A 224 4.58 4.07 -5.08
CA THR A 224 5.20 5.03 -4.15
C THR A 224 4.25 6.06 -3.51
N GLY A 225 3.00 6.15 -3.99
CA GLY A 225 2.05 7.19 -3.57
C GLY A 225 2.39 8.61 -4.07
N ALA A 226 3.40 8.76 -4.93
CA ALA A 226 3.85 10.04 -5.47
C ALA A 226 2.78 10.68 -6.38
N GLY A 227 2.43 11.93 -6.10
CA GLY A 227 1.45 12.70 -6.88
C GLY A 227 -0.01 12.50 -6.44
N TRP A 228 -0.26 11.68 -5.41
CA TRP A 228 -1.61 11.40 -4.90
C TRP A 228 -2.03 12.33 -3.74
N GLY A 229 -1.20 13.29 -3.35
CA GLY A 229 -1.45 14.23 -2.26
C GLY A 229 -1.31 13.63 -0.86
N LEU A 230 -1.03 12.33 -0.73
CA LEU A 230 -0.89 11.63 0.55
C LEU A 230 0.40 12.07 1.28
N ALA A 231 1.53 12.05 0.55
CA ALA A 231 2.81 12.57 1.02
C ALA A 231 2.71 14.05 1.40
N LEU A 232 2.02 14.84 0.56
CA LEU A 232 1.75 16.26 0.81
C LEU A 232 0.97 16.45 2.12
N THR A 233 -0.10 15.69 2.32
CA THR A 233 -0.95 15.78 3.51
C THR A 233 -0.13 15.53 4.77
N TYR A 234 0.68 14.47 4.81
CA TYR A 234 1.54 14.21 5.95
C TYR A 234 2.68 15.23 6.10
N ALA A 235 3.13 15.84 5.00
CA ALA A 235 4.17 16.86 5.05
C ALA A 235 3.74 18.12 5.84
N ILE A 236 2.43 18.35 5.98
CA ILE A 236 1.86 19.40 6.83
C ILE A 236 2.28 19.24 8.30
N TYR A 237 2.59 18.03 8.74
CA TYR A 237 2.95 17.70 10.12
C TYR A 237 4.47 17.59 10.35
N MET A 238 5.28 17.84 9.33
CA MET A 238 6.75 17.81 9.45
C MET A 238 7.28 19.01 10.25
N LYS A 239 8.34 18.83 11.03
CA LYS A 239 9.04 19.98 11.64
C LYS A 239 9.67 20.83 10.53
N SER A 240 9.78 22.13 10.75
CA SER A 240 10.34 23.08 9.76
C SER A 240 11.77 22.71 9.33
N ARG A 241 12.57 22.17 10.25
CA ARG A 241 13.96 21.73 10.05
C ARG A 241 14.13 20.42 9.26
N GLU A 242 13.06 19.70 8.95
CA GLU A 242 13.17 18.40 8.27
C GLU A 242 13.57 18.57 6.81
N ASP A 243 14.54 17.77 6.37
CA ASP A 243 15.03 17.74 5.00
C ASP A 243 14.06 16.98 4.08
N THR A 244 13.44 17.66 3.13
CA THR A 244 12.45 17.04 2.23
C THR A 244 13.09 16.12 1.20
N THR A 245 14.31 16.43 0.76
CA THR A 245 15.01 15.66 -0.27
C THR A 245 15.44 14.30 0.26
N ILE A 246 16.17 14.27 1.38
CA ILE A 246 16.63 13.03 1.99
C ILE A 246 15.45 12.15 2.38
N ASN A 247 14.39 12.75 2.94
CA ASN A 247 13.22 11.97 3.35
C ASN A 247 12.48 11.39 2.13
N ALA A 248 12.42 12.09 0.99
CA ALA A 248 11.82 11.55 -0.23
C ALA A 248 12.58 10.34 -0.76
N PHE A 249 13.92 10.38 -0.76
CA PHE A 249 14.75 9.21 -1.11
C PHE A 249 14.51 8.04 -0.16
N VAL A 250 14.49 8.28 1.17
CA VAL A 250 14.25 7.23 2.16
C VAL A 250 12.89 6.57 1.95
N VAL A 251 11.85 7.35 1.68
CA VAL A 251 10.50 6.83 1.44
C VAL A 251 10.43 6.05 0.12
N GLY A 252 10.97 6.60 -0.97
CA GLY A 252 10.98 5.94 -2.27
C GLY A 252 11.77 4.62 -2.28
N PHE A 253 12.98 4.62 -1.74
CA PHE A 253 13.78 3.39 -1.63
C PHE A 253 13.20 2.40 -0.62
N GLY A 254 12.66 2.88 0.50
CA GLY A 254 12.00 2.02 1.48
C GLY A 254 10.78 1.32 0.88
N ASN A 255 9.97 2.04 0.12
CA ASN A 255 8.84 1.49 -0.64
C ASN A 255 9.30 0.37 -1.60
N ASN A 256 10.25 0.68 -2.47
CA ASN A 256 10.71 -0.26 -3.47
C ASN A 256 11.43 -1.47 -2.86
N SER A 257 12.11 -1.30 -1.72
CA SER A 257 12.69 -2.42 -0.98
C SER A 257 11.62 -3.39 -0.49
N MET A 258 10.48 -2.88 -0.01
CA MET A 258 9.34 -3.72 0.39
C MET A 258 8.70 -4.43 -0.80
N SER A 259 8.51 -3.73 -1.92
CA SER A 259 8.04 -4.35 -3.17
C SER A 259 8.98 -5.47 -3.62
N LEU A 260 10.29 -5.25 -3.60
CA LEU A 260 11.28 -6.24 -3.99
C LEU A 260 11.26 -7.47 -3.08
N LEU A 261 11.20 -7.28 -1.75
CA LEU A 261 11.08 -8.39 -0.80
C LEU A 261 9.79 -9.19 -1.00
N ALA A 262 8.68 -8.53 -1.30
CA ALA A 262 7.44 -9.20 -1.63
C ALA A 262 7.52 -9.95 -2.97
N GLY A 263 8.20 -9.38 -3.97
CA GLY A 263 8.52 -10.03 -5.24
C GLY A 263 9.29 -11.33 -5.03
N ILE A 264 10.36 -11.27 -4.23
CA ILE A 264 11.14 -12.46 -3.82
C ILE A 264 10.23 -13.47 -3.13
N MET A 265 9.49 -13.05 -2.11
CA MET A 265 8.60 -13.91 -1.35
C MET A 265 7.60 -14.67 -2.23
N VAL A 266 6.87 -13.96 -3.10
CA VAL A 266 5.84 -14.56 -3.95
C VAL A 266 6.45 -15.40 -5.06
N LEU A 267 7.39 -14.85 -5.85
CA LEU A 267 7.91 -15.56 -7.02
C LEU A 267 8.76 -16.76 -6.62
N CYS A 268 9.60 -16.68 -5.59
CA CYS A 268 10.34 -17.85 -5.11
C CYS A 268 9.39 -18.97 -4.65
N THR A 269 8.27 -18.62 -4.01
CA THR A 269 7.28 -19.61 -3.58
C THR A 269 6.54 -20.21 -4.78
N VAL A 270 6.10 -19.40 -5.75
CA VAL A 270 5.43 -19.88 -6.97
C VAL A 270 6.31 -20.85 -7.75
N PHE A 271 7.55 -20.43 -8.08
CA PHE A 271 8.47 -21.23 -8.88
C PHE A 271 9.00 -22.48 -8.16
N SER A 272 8.94 -22.50 -6.82
CA SER A 272 9.29 -23.68 -6.03
C SER A 272 8.14 -24.67 -5.91
N VAL A 273 6.93 -24.19 -5.64
CA VAL A 273 5.80 -25.03 -5.20
C VAL A 273 4.91 -25.46 -6.37
N MET A 274 4.71 -24.57 -7.36
CA MET A 274 3.85 -24.81 -8.52
C MET A 274 4.47 -24.22 -9.80
N PRO A 275 5.67 -24.67 -10.22
CA PRO A 275 6.37 -24.11 -11.38
C PRO A 275 5.56 -24.22 -12.68
N ASP A 276 4.84 -25.33 -12.88
CA ASP A 276 4.07 -25.58 -14.11
C ASP A 276 2.83 -24.68 -14.23
N ALA A 277 2.36 -24.08 -13.13
CA ALA A 277 1.23 -23.17 -13.09
C ALA A 277 1.66 -21.70 -12.88
N ALA A 278 2.96 -21.39 -13.00
CA ALA A 278 3.48 -20.05 -12.67
C ALA A 278 2.80 -18.94 -13.50
N ASP A 279 2.63 -19.15 -14.81
CA ASP A 279 1.98 -18.19 -15.71
C ASP A 279 0.49 -18.00 -15.38
N GLU A 280 -0.20 -19.06 -14.98
CA GLU A 280 -1.61 -19.00 -14.56
C GLU A 280 -1.75 -18.23 -13.23
N ILE A 281 -0.91 -18.55 -12.25
CA ILE A 281 -0.91 -17.92 -10.92
C ILE A 281 -0.63 -16.43 -11.03
N VAL A 282 0.40 -16.06 -11.80
CA VAL A 282 0.75 -14.66 -12.07
C VAL A 282 -0.34 -14.01 -12.95
N GLY A 283 -0.91 -14.72 -13.92
CA GLY A 283 -1.98 -14.20 -14.77
C GLY A 283 -3.29 -13.90 -14.04
N ALA A 284 -3.51 -14.42 -12.83
CA ALA A 284 -4.80 -14.39 -12.11
C ALA A 284 -5.20 -13.01 -11.52
N GLY A 285 -4.52 -11.92 -11.84
CA GLY A 285 -4.83 -10.59 -11.30
C GLY A 285 -4.43 -10.40 -9.82
N ASN A 286 -4.85 -9.30 -9.20
CA ASN A 286 -4.52 -8.97 -7.80
C ASN A 286 -5.24 -9.89 -6.81
N GLU A 287 -6.54 -10.05 -7.03
CA GLU A 287 -7.41 -10.83 -6.18
C GLU A 287 -7.11 -12.32 -6.34
N GLY A 288 -7.01 -12.82 -7.58
CA GLY A 288 -6.72 -14.24 -7.83
C GLY A 288 -5.34 -14.67 -7.30
N LEU A 289 -4.28 -13.88 -7.52
CA LEU A 289 -2.98 -14.21 -6.93
C LEU A 289 -3.06 -14.34 -5.41
N THR A 290 -3.70 -13.38 -4.74
CA THR A 290 -3.63 -13.22 -3.28
C THR A 290 -4.62 -14.08 -2.52
N PHE A 291 -5.85 -14.17 -3.01
CA PHE A 291 -6.97 -14.78 -2.28
C PHE A 291 -7.36 -16.14 -2.82
N ILE A 292 -6.89 -16.51 -4.02
CA ILE A 292 -7.09 -17.84 -4.61
C ILE A 292 -5.79 -18.64 -4.53
N TRP A 293 -4.70 -18.15 -5.12
CA TRP A 293 -3.48 -18.94 -5.30
C TRP A 293 -2.53 -18.96 -4.11
N VAL A 294 -2.33 -17.84 -3.40
CA VAL A 294 -1.45 -17.81 -2.23
C VAL A 294 -1.86 -18.81 -1.14
N PRO A 295 -3.15 -18.98 -0.78
CA PRO A 295 -3.56 -20.05 0.12
C PRO A 295 -3.13 -21.45 -0.34
N GLN A 296 -3.26 -21.75 -1.65
CA GLN A 296 -2.83 -23.03 -2.23
C GLN A 296 -1.32 -23.23 -2.16
N LEU A 297 -0.55 -22.16 -2.39
CA LEU A 297 0.91 -22.19 -2.29
C LEU A 297 1.33 -22.53 -0.86
N PHE A 298 0.69 -21.90 0.13
CA PHE A 298 1.02 -22.13 1.53
C PHE A 298 0.62 -23.53 2.01
N ASP A 299 -0.48 -24.12 1.53
CA ASP A 299 -0.88 -25.48 1.90
C ASP A 299 0.20 -26.53 1.56
N ARG A 300 0.96 -26.28 0.50
CA ARG A 300 2.00 -27.19 0.00
C ARG A 300 3.37 -26.98 0.62
N ILE A 301 3.56 -25.99 1.49
CA ILE A 301 4.84 -25.79 2.20
C ILE A 301 4.79 -26.30 3.64
N PRO A 302 5.88 -26.89 4.16
CA PRO A 302 5.97 -27.25 5.57
C PRO A 302 5.76 -26.03 6.48
N GLY A 303 4.82 -26.13 7.42
CA GLY A 303 4.40 -25.00 8.26
C GLY A 303 3.48 -24.00 7.56
N GLY A 304 2.87 -24.37 6.44
CA GLY A 304 2.02 -23.56 5.58
C GLY A 304 1.06 -22.62 6.29
N ARG A 305 0.23 -23.16 7.19
CA ARG A 305 -0.74 -22.39 7.97
C ARG A 305 -0.11 -21.22 8.73
N PHE A 306 1.06 -21.44 9.34
CA PHE A 306 1.77 -20.40 10.09
C PHE A 306 2.24 -19.28 9.14
N PHE A 307 2.89 -19.62 8.03
CA PHE A 307 3.36 -18.62 7.07
C PHE A 307 2.22 -17.91 6.35
N MET A 308 1.11 -18.59 6.08
CA MET A 308 -0.11 -17.98 5.54
C MET A 308 -0.68 -16.94 6.51
N ALA A 309 -0.73 -17.25 7.80
CA ALA A 309 -1.15 -16.29 8.82
C ALA A 309 -0.22 -15.06 8.86
N LEU A 310 1.10 -15.25 8.78
CA LEU A 310 2.06 -14.14 8.71
C LEU A 310 1.88 -13.30 7.43
N PHE A 311 1.62 -13.94 6.29
CA PHE A 311 1.39 -13.25 5.01
C PHE A 311 0.14 -12.37 5.07
N PHE A 312 -1.00 -12.90 5.51
CA PHE A 312 -2.21 -12.09 5.62
C PHE A 312 -2.11 -11.04 6.74
N LEU A 313 -1.37 -11.30 7.81
CA LEU A 313 -1.07 -10.28 8.81
C LEU A 313 -0.26 -9.12 8.23
N ALA A 314 0.75 -9.41 7.41
CA ALA A 314 1.53 -8.40 6.69
C ALA A 314 0.63 -7.58 5.75
N LEU A 315 -0.26 -8.24 5.00
CA LEU A 315 -1.24 -7.55 4.16
C LEU A 315 -2.19 -6.66 4.96
N VAL A 316 -2.69 -7.11 6.11
CA VAL A 316 -3.54 -6.30 7.00
C VAL A 316 -2.78 -5.05 7.46
N PHE A 317 -1.51 -5.19 7.88
CA PHE A 317 -0.71 -4.05 8.31
C PHE A 317 -0.46 -3.04 7.19
N ALA A 318 -0.09 -3.52 6.00
CA ALA A 318 0.12 -2.68 4.83
C ALA A 318 -1.19 -1.97 4.41
N ALA A 319 -2.31 -2.70 4.37
CA ALA A 319 -3.61 -2.12 4.04
C ALA A 319 -4.05 -1.07 5.07
N TRP A 320 -3.87 -1.37 6.36
CA TRP A 320 -4.32 -0.47 7.41
C TRP A 320 -3.56 0.86 7.39
N THR A 321 -2.24 0.84 7.23
CA THR A 321 -1.45 2.08 7.22
C THR A 321 -1.74 2.95 6.00
N SER A 322 -1.94 2.36 4.82
CA SER A 322 -2.38 3.11 3.63
C SER A 322 -3.79 3.68 3.78
N LEU A 323 -4.73 2.92 4.34
CA LEU A 323 -6.10 3.39 4.57
C LEU A 323 -6.13 4.60 5.53
N VAL A 324 -5.30 4.58 6.59
CA VAL A 324 -5.13 5.70 7.52
C VAL A 324 -4.66 6.97 6.80
N ALA A 325 -3.76 6.84 5.81
CA ALA A 325 -3.29 7.98 5.02
C ALA A 325 -4.39 8.58 4.14
N MET A 326 -5.21 7.74 3.50
CA MET A 326 -6.33 8.20 2.67
C MET A 326 -7.42 8.89 3.48
N ILE A 327 -7.78 8.33 4.65
CA ILE A 327 -8.74 8.94 5.57
C ILE A 327 -8.21 10.29 6.09
N GLU A 328 -6.94 10.37 6.47
CA GLU A 328 -6.34 11.63 6.94
C GLU A 328 -6.31 12.69 5.81
N LEU A 329 -6.00 12.32 4.56
CA LEU A 329 -6.07 13.23 3.42
C LEU A 329 -7.48 13.82 3.24
N ALA A 330 -8.50 12.96 3.18
CA ALA A 330 -9.88 13.40 3.02
C ALA A 330 -10.34 14.26 4.21
N SER A 331 -9.97 13.84 5.43
CA SER A 331 -10.32 14.57 6.65
C SER A 331 -9.63 15.92 6.72
N ARG A 332 -8.37 16.02 6.27
CA ARG A 332 -7.59 17.24 6.28
C ARG A 332 -8.21 18.32 5.40
N ILE A 333 -8.79 17.96 4.27
CA ILE A 333 -9.47 18.90 3.37
C ILE A 333 -10.67 19.54 4.08
N LEU A 334 -11.48 18.73 4.76
CA LEU A 334 -12.62 19.25 5.55
C LEU A 334 -12.14 20.15 6.70
N ARG A 335 -11.03 19.79 7.35
CA ARG A 335 -10.43 20.62 8.41
C ARG A 335 -9.92 21.95 7.89
N ASP A 336 -9.36 22.00 6.69
CA ASP A 336 -8.95 23.26 6.05
C ASP A 336 -10.15 24.18 5.76
N LEU A 337 -11.34 23.61 5.58
CA LEU A 337 -12.61 24.34 5.44
C LEU A 337 -13.19 24.80 6.81
N GLY A 338 -12.52 24.50 7.91
CA GLY A 338 -12.90 24.93 9.26
C GLY A 338 -13.66 23.90 10.08
N LEU A 339 -13.84 22.67 9.59
CA LEU A 339 -14.47 21.61 10.40
C LEU A 339 -13.52 21.15 11.52
N GLU A 340 -14.10 20.90 12.70
CA GLU A 340 -13.38 20.23 13.78
C GLU A 340 -12.98 18.81 13.37
N ARG A 341 -11.82 18.32 13.87
CA ARG A 341 -11.29 16.99 13.49
C ARG A 341 -12.33 15.89 13.68
N ARG A 342 -13.02 15.87 14.83
CA ARG A 342 -13.93 14.78 15.17
C ARG A 342 -15.08 14.67 14.17
N THR A 343 -15.63 15.83 13.77
CA THR A 343 -16.66 15.93 12.73
C THR A 343 -16.11 15.57 11.36
N ALA A 344 -14.95 16.12 10.97
CA ALA A 344 -14.32 15.82 9.68
C ALA A 344 -14.05 14.33 9.48
N VAL A 345 -13.44 13.68 10.48
CA VAL A 345 -13.12 12.25 10.45
C VAL A 345 -14.38 11.39 10.45
N ALA A 346 -15.40 11.74 11.23
CA ALA A 346 -16.69 11.03 11.22
C ALA A 346 -17.39 11.16 9.87
N THR A 347 -17.41 12.35 9.26
CA THR A 347 -17.99 12.57 7.93
C THR A 347 -17.27 11.73 6.88
N VAL A 348 -15.94 11.73 6.86
CA VAL A 348 -15.15 10.90 5.93
C VAL A 348 -15.37 9.42 6.16
N GLY A 349 -15.42 8.98 7.42
CA GLY A 349 -15.69 7.59 7.78
C GLY A 349 -17.06 7.12 7.30
N ILE A 350 -18.12 7.90 7.55
CA ILE A 350 -19.47 7.59 7.09
C ILE A 350 -19.54 7.60 5.55
N ALA A 351 -18.95 8.61 4.90
CA ALA A 351 -18.92 8.67 3.44
C ALA A 351 -18.17 7.48 2.85
N GLY A 352 -17.03 7.11 3.41
CA GLY A 352 -16.24 5.96 2.99
C GLY A 352 -16.96 4.63 3.21
N LEU A 353 -17.67 4.46 4.33
CA LEU A 353 -18.50 3.29 4.57
C LEU A 353 -19.56 3.12 3.48
N LEU A 354 -20.34 4.19 3.23
CA LEU A 354 -21.45 4.16 2.28
C LEU A 354 -20.97 4.01 0.84
N ALA A 355 -19.94 4.76 0.44
CA ALA A 355 -19.42 4.74 -0.92
C ALA A 355 -18.61 3.47 -1.22
N GLY A 356 -18.12 2.76 -0.21
CA GLY A 356 -17.43 1.47 -0.37
C GLY A 356 -18.38 0.27 -0.52
N VAL A 357 -19.66 0.39 -0.13
CA VAL A 357 -20.64 -0.72 -0.22
C VAL A 357 -20.71 -1.36 -1.62
N PRO A 358 -20.73 -0.60 -2.74
CA PRO A 358 -20.79 -1.22 -4.07
C PRO A 358 -19.57 -2.06 -4.45
N SER A 359 -18.44 -1.90 -3.74
CA SER A 359 -17.21 -2.66 -3.96
C SER A 359 -17.08 -3.87 -3.03
N ALA A 360 -17.91 -3.97 -1.99
CA ALA A 360 -17.91 -5.03 -0.99
C ALA A 360 -18.84 -6.17 -1.37
#